data_AF-A0A561WQF7-F1
#
_entry.id   AF-A0A561WQF7-F1
#
_cell.length_a   1.000
_cell.length_b   1.000
_cell.length_c   1.000
_cell.angle_alpha   90.00
_cell.angle_beta   90.00
_cell.angle_gamma   90.00
#
_symmetry.space_group_name_H-M   'P 1'
#
loop_
_entity.id
_entity.type
_entity.pdbx_description
1 polymer ?
#
loop_
_entity_poly.entity_id
_entity_poly.type
_entity_poly.pdbx_seq_one_letter_code
_entity_poly.pdbx_strand_id
1 'polypeptide(L)'
;MSSERERGLILHGLAALLVVAGGIWWWRAAPRAESDPRMLNWRLAAEQLLPETEEQEKSDTLALNAEDEFSTVEDLTGGAFLVSVVCAGPDGSRVRVSLGDDESGRGLPCSGPRTPEVFSVAVGTRLFLRVVADESGPLVFRYTLQRDPN
;
A
#
# COMPACT_ATOMS: atom_id res chain seq x y z
N MET A 1 -50.23 23.71 -27.90
CA MET A 1 -49.89 22.86 -26.73
C MET A 1 -48.93 21.71 -27.05
N SER A 2 -48.62 21.37 -28.32
CA SER A 2 -47.65 20.29 -28.64
C SER A 2 -46.19 20.77 -28.72
N SER A 3 -45.96 22.01 -29.17
CA SER A 3 -44.62 22.56 -29.43
C SER A 3 -43.73 22.72 -28.17
N GLU A 4 -44.32 23.02 -27.00
CA GLU A 4 -43.55 23.14 -25.74
C GLU A 4 -43.09 21.79 -25.18
N ARG A 5 -43.87 20.72 -25.41
CA ARG A 5 -43.50 19.35 -25.00
C ARG A 5 -42.36 18.79 -25.85
N GLU A 6 -42.33 19.11 -27.14
CA GLU A 6 -41.28 18.69 -28.07
C GLU A 6 -39.92 19.34 -27.72
N ARG A 7 -39.92 20.62 -27.37
CA ARG A 7 -38.69 21.35 -26.97
C ARG A 7 -38.11 20.85 -25.66
N GLY A 8 -38.96 20.51 -24.68
CA GLY A 8 -38.51 19.92 -23.42
C GLY A 8 -37.81 18.57 -23.62
N LEU A 9 -38.34 17.75 -24.52
CA LEU A 9 -37.81 16.42 -24.81
C LEU A 9 -36.42 16.49 -25.49
N ILE A 10 -36.23 17.46 -26.38
CA ILE A 10 -34.93 17.72 -27.02
C ILE A 10 -33.90 18.20 -26.00
N LEU A 11 -34.28 19.14 -25.11
CA LEU A 11 -33.37 19.66 -24.09
C LEU A 11 -32.94 18.59 -23.09
N HIS A 12 -33.89 17.78 -22.60
CA HIS A 12 -33.58 16.69 -21.67
C HIS A 12 -32.76 15.58 -22.33
N GLY A 13 -33.03 15.25 -23.59
CA GLY A 13 -32.24 14.27 -24.35
C GLY A 13 -30.80 14.71 -24.54
N LEU A 14 -30.58 15.98 -24.88
CA LEU A 14 -29.24 16.53 -25.08
C LEU A 14 -28.46 16.65 -23.77
N ALA A 15 -29.13 17.04 -22.67
CA ALA A 15 -28.54 17.05 -21.35
C ALA A 15 -28.11 15.64 -20.89
N ALA A 16 -28.98 14.63 -21.08
CA ALA A 16 -28.65 13.25 -20.76
C ALA A 16 -27.43 12.74 -21.56
N LEU A 17 -27.36 13.11 -22.85
CA LEU A 17 -26.26 12.72 -23.72
C LEU A 17 -24.93 13.37 -23.29
N LEU A 18 -24.96 14.64 -22.87
CA LEU A 18 -23.79 15.33 -22.31
C LEU A 18 -23.32 14.69 -21.00
N VAL A 19 -24.24 14.30 -20.11
CA VAL A 19 -23.88 13.62 -18.85
C VAL A 19 -23.24 12.26 -19.12
N VAL A 20 -23.80 11.46 -20.05
CA VAL A 20 -23.24 10.16 -20.42
C VAL A 20 -21.86 10.32 -21.07
N ALA A 21 -21.72 11.27 -22.01
CA ALA A 21 -20.44 11.55 -22.65
C ALA A 21 -19.38 12.03 -21.64
N GLY A 22 -19.77 12.90 -20.70
CA GLY A 22 -18.92 13.36 -19.61
C GLY A 22 -18.50 12.23 -18.67
N GLY A 23 -19.42 11.34 -18.30
CA GLY A 23 -19.12 10.16 -17.49
C GLY A 23 -18.17 9.18 -18.18
N ILE A 24 -18.37 8.94 -19.48
CA ILE A 24 -17.46 8.09 -20.28
C ILE A 24 -16.08 8.74 -20.39
N TRP A 25 -16.01 10.04 -20.63
CA TRP A 25 -14.75 10.77 -20.72
C TRP A 25 -14.01 10.75 -19.37
N TRP A 26 -14.70 11.03 -18.26
CA TRP A 26 -14.13 10.96 -16.92
C TRP A 26 -13.57 9.58 -16.62
N TRP A 27 -14.34 8.52 -16.93
CA TRP A 27 -13.89 7.14 -16.72
C TRP A 27 -12.69 6.76 -17.61
N ARG A 28 -12.62 7.28 -18.84
CA ARG A 28 -11.46 7.07 -19.73
C ARG A 28 -10.26 7.93 -19.40
N ALA A 29 -10.47 9.13 -18.86
CA ALA A 29 -9.44 10.10 -18.52
C ALA A 29 -8.80 9.80 -17.16
N ALA A 30 -9.44 8.97 -16.32
CA ALA A 30 -8.79 8.40 -15.16
C ALA A 30 -7.50 7.70 -15.61
N PRO A 31 -6.31 8.14 -15.14
CA PRO A 31 -5.07 7.46 -15.41
C PRO A 31 -5.26 6.01 -14.98
N ARG A 32 -5.19 5.06 -15.92
CA ARG A 32 -5.04 3.67 -15.52
C ARG A 32 -3.71 3.65 -14.80
N ALA A 33 -3.72 3.37 -13.49
CA ALA A 33 -2.50 3.04 -12.80
C ALA A 33 -1.83 1.97 -13.65
N GLU A 34 -0.72 2.31 -14.30
CA GLU A 34 0.06 1.36 -15.06
C GLU A 34 0.45 0.29 -14.05
N SER A 35 -0.23 -0.86 -14.12
CA SER A 35 0.08 -2.00 -13.28
C SER A 35 1.43 -2.49 -13.76
N ASP A 36 2.50 -1.91 -13.23
CA ASP A 36 3.86 -2.28 -13.59
C ASP A 36 3.98 -3.79 -13.38
N PRO A 37 4.21 -4.59 -14.44
CA PRO A 37 4.25 -6.05 -14.32
C PRO A 37 5.34 -6.53 -13.35
N ARG A 38 6.32 -5.68 -13.04
CA ARG A 38 7.34 -5.94 -12.01
C ARG A 38 6.74 -6.03 -10.60
N MET A 39 5.66 -5.31 -10.32
CA MET A 39 4.99 -5.31 -9.01
C MET A 39 4.50 -6.70 -8.61
N LEU A 40 3.94 -7.46 -9.56
CA LEU A 40 3.51 -8.83 -9.29
C LEU A 40 4.70 -9.72 -8.94
N ASN A 41 5.80 -9.62 -9.69
CA ASN A 41 7.01 -10.41 -9.42
C ASN A 41 7.64 -10.03 -8.07
N TRP A 42 7.68 -8.74 -7.73
CA TRP A 42 8.19 -8.28 -6.45
C TRP A 42 7.32 -8.74 -5.28
N ARG A 43 6.00 -8.73 -5.45
CA ARG A 43 5.06 -9.27 -4.47
C ARG A 43 5.30 -10.76 -4.21
N LEU A 44 5.34 -11.56 -5.27
CA LEU A 44 5.59 -13.00 -5.14
C LEU A 44 6.95 -13.29 -4.50
N ALA A 45 7.99 -12.53 -4.87
CA ALA A 45 9.30 -12.67 -4.26
C ALA A 45 9.30 -12.29 -2.77
N ALA A 46 8.60 -11.22 -2.40
CA ALA A 46 8.47 -10.81 -1.00
C ALA A 46 7.72 -11.87 -0.18
N GLU A 47 6.61 -12.40 -0.69
CA GLU A 47 5.84 -13.49 -0.07
C GLU A 47 6.66 -14.77 0.07
N GLN A 48 7.56 -15.06 -0.89
CA GLN A 48 8.46 -16.21 -0.80
C GLN A 48 9.58 -16.02 0.23
N LEU A 49 10.08 -14.80 0.42
CA LEU A 49 11.14 -14.47 1.38
C LEU A 49 10.63 -14.39 2.82
N LEU A 50 9.39 -13.95 2.99
CA LEU A 50 8.69 -13.90 4.28
C LEU A 50 7.37 -14.68 4.19
N PRO A 51 7.40 -16.02 4.15
CA PRO A 51 6.19 -16.82 4.07
C PRO A 51 5.30 -16.62 5.30
N GLU A 52 3.99 -16.75 5.09
CA GLU A 52 3.03 -16.75 6.21
C GLU A 52 3.12 -18.07 6.97
N THR A 53 3.08 -17.97 8.29
CA THR A 53 3.09 -19.13 9.19
C THR A 53 1.97 -19.00 10.20
N GLU A 54 1.52 -20.13 10.76
CA GLU A 54 0.43 -20.15 11.76
C GLU A 54 0.82 -19.47 13.08
N GLU A 55 2.11 -19.23 13.30
CA GLU A 55 2.66 -18.58 14.50
C GLU A 55 2.67 -17.05 14.40
N GLN A 56 2.37 -16.49 13.22
CA GLN A 56 2.31 -15.05 13.01
C GLN A 56 1.00 -14.48 13.56
N GLU A 57 1.12 -13.38 14.29
CA GLU A 57 -0.02 -12.59 14.77
C GLU A 57 -0.61 -11.77 13.61
N LYS A 58 0.26 -11.31 12.70
CA LYS A 58 -0.15 -10.58 11.50
C LYS A 58 0.91 -10.66 10.41
N SER A 59 0.47 -10.55 9.17
CA SER A 59 1.31 -10.31 8.01
C SER A 59 0.53 -9.50 6.98
N ASP A 60 1.25 -8.69 6.19
CA ASP A 60 0.64 -7.97 5.08
C ASP A 60 1.67 -7.66 4.00
N THR A 61 1.18 -7.48 2.77
CA THR A 61 1.98 -7.08 1.60
C THR A 61 1.35 -5.86 0.95
N LEU A 62 2.09 -4.76 0.95
CA LEU A 62 1.67 -3.45 0.50
C LEU A 62 2.37 -3.08 -0.81
N ALA A 63 1.61 -2.47 -1.72
CA ALA A 63 2.16 -1.75 -2.87
C ALA A 63 2.15 -0.26 -2.52
N LEU A 64 3.33 0.37 -2.53
CA LEU A 64 3.51 1.79 -2.23
C LEU A 64 4.03 2.50 -3.48
N ASN A 65 3.42 3.63 -3.85
CA ASN A 65 3.98 4.53 -4.84
C ASN A 65 5.08 5.41 -4.22
N ALA A 66 5.74 6.22 -5.04
CA ALA A 66 6.67 7.22 -4.53
C ALA A 66 5.95 8.15 -3.55
N GLU A 67 6.61 8.49 -2.44
CA GLU A 67 6.09 9.37 -1.38
C GLU A 67 4.82 8.87 -0.66
N ASP A 68 4.33 7.67 -0.97
CA ASP A 68 3.19 7.09 -0.26
C ASP A 68 3.57 6.78 1.20
N GLU A 69 2.60 7.00 2.08
CA GLU A 69 2.68 6.66 3.49
C GLU A 69 1.63 5.61 3.84
N PHE A 70 2.05 4.60 4.59
CA PHE A 70 1.19 3.63 5.23
C PHE A 70 1.43 3.62 6.73
N SER A 71 0.35 3.66 7.52
CA SER A 71 0.41 3.54 8.97
C SER A 71 -0.67 2.60 9.46
N THR A 72 -0.31 1.69 10.37
CA THR A 72 -1.27 0.84 11.08
C THR A 72 -0.92 0.79 12.56
N VAL A 73 -1.95 0.56 13.38
CA VAL A 73 -1.82 0.34 14.82
C VAL A 73 -2.43 -1.01 15.12
N GLU A 74 -1.63 -1.91 15.67
CA GLU A 74 -2.09 -3.24 16.07
C GLU A 74 -2.25 -3.29 17.58
N ASP A 75 -3.45 -3.66 18.04
CA ASP A 75 -3.67 -3.99 19.45
C ASP A 75 -3.11 -5.38 19.73
N LEU A 76 -2.14 -5.46 20.64
CA LEU A 76 -1.41 -6.67 20.98
C LEU A 76 -1.57 -6.97 22.47
N THR A 77 -1.59 -8.26 22.80
CA THR A 77 -1.41 -8.68 24.20
C THR A 77 0.06 -8.49 24.50
N GLY A 78 0.42 -7.50 25.33
CA GLY A 78 1.81 -7.06 25.55
C GLY A 78 2.91 -8.12 25.62
N GLY A 79 4.14 -7.69 25.39
CA GLY A 79 5.31 -8.57 25.36
C GLY A 79 6.36 -8.10 24.35
N ALA A 80 7.29 -9.00 24.03
CA ALA A 80 8.26 -8.79 22.95
C ALA A 80 7.73 -9.43 21.65
N PHE A 81 7.95 -8.73 20.54
CA PHE A 81 7.52 -9.16 19.21
C PHE A 81 8.67 -8.98 18.22
N LEU A 82 8.75 -9.90 17.27
CA LEU A 82 9.62 -9.84 16.12
C LEU A 82 8.83 -9.28 14.94
N VAL A 83 9.27 -8.14 14.43
CA VAL A 83 8.79 -7.55 13.19
C VAL A 83 9.80 -7.88 12.11
N SER A 84 9.46 -8.76 11.18
CA SER A 84 10.30 -9.07 10.03
C SER A 84 9.77 -8.32 8.82
N VAL A 85 10.65 -7.67 8.07
CA VAL A 85 10.26 -6.86 6.91
C VAL A 85 11.13 -7.17 5.71
N VAL A 86 10.57 -7.05 4.52
CA VAL A 86 11.30 -7.09 3.26
C VAL A 86 10.72 -6.06 2.31
N CYS A 87 11.60 -5.43 1.54
CA CYS A 87 11.21 -4.45 0.53
C CYS A 87 11.80 -4.83 -0.84
N ALA A 88 11.03 -4.56 -1.89
CA ALA A 88 11.44 -4.78 -3.27
C ALA A 88 10.96 -3.63 -4.16
N GLY A 89 11.89 -2.96 -4.84
CA GLY A 89 11.61 -1.84 -5.72
C GLY A 89 12.71 -1.61 -6.76
N PRO A 90 12.59 -0.53 -7.56
CA PRO A 90 13.59 -0.14 -8.54
C PRO A 90 14.92 0.31 -7.89
N ASP A 91 15.98 0.41 -8.67
CA ASP A 91 17.29 0.85 -8.15
C ASP A 91 17.21 2.23 -7.48
N GLY A 92 17.81 2.35 -6.29
CA GLY A 92 17.76 3.58 -5.50
C GLY A 92 16.50 3.74 -4.65
N SER A 93 15.50 2.87 -4.78
CA SER A 93 14.30 2.90 -3.93
C SER A 93 14.61 2.52 -2.49
N ARG A 94 13.94 3.20 -1.57
CA ARG A 94 14.07 3.01 -0.12
C ARG A 94 12.71 3.20 0.54
N VAL A 95 12.54 2.57 1.70
CA VAL A 95 11.44 2.84 2.62
C VAL A 95 11.99 3.23 3.98
N ARG A 96 11.22 3.99 4.74
CA ARG A 96 11.50 4.30 6.14
C ARG A 96 10.47 3.62 7.00
N VAL A 97 10.91 2.74 7.90
CA VAL A 97 10.05 1.95 8.79
C VAL A 97 10.20 2.44 10.22
N SER A 98 9.11 2.77 10.88
CA SER A 98 9.05 3.22 12.28
C SER A 98 8.12 2.29 13.05
N LEU A 99 8.52 1.88 14.27
CA LEU A 99 7.81 0.88 15.08
C LEU A 99 7.20 1.49 16.37
N GLY A 100 7.37 2.80 16.55
CA GLY A 100 6.77 3.60 17.61
C GLY A 100 6.20 4.93 17.09
N ASP A 101 5.36 5.56 17.90
CA ASP A 101 4.58 6.77 17.55
C ASP A 101 5.49 7.99 17.26
N ASP A 102 6.60 8.13 17.98
CA ASP A 102 7.56 9.25 17.86
C ASP A 102 8.92 8.83 17.27
N GLU A 103 9.01 7.68 16.61
CA GLU A 103 10.26 7.23 16.01
C GLU A 103 10.52 7.85 14.64
N SER A 104 11.75 8.31 14.40
CA SER A 104 12.19 8.82 13.10
C SER A 104 12.34 7.72 12.04
N GLY A 105 12.21 6.44 12.42
CA GLY A 105 12.27 5.27 11.57
C GLY A 105 13.67 4.91 11.04
N ARG A 106 13.81 3.68 10.55
CA ARG A 106 15.01 3.14 9.88
C ARG A 106 14.81 3.09 8.38
N GLY A 107 15.78 3.63 7.63
CA GLY A 107 15.77 3.58 6.16
C GLY A 107 16.28 2.25 5.62
N LEU A 108 15.42 1.50 4.94
CA LEU A 108 15.69 0.20 4.34
C LEU A 108 15.82 0.32 2.81
N PRO A 109 16.86 -0.26 2.20
CA PRO A 109 16.96 -0.32 0.75
C PRO A 109 15.94 -1.34 0.19
N CYS A 110 15.24 -0.95 -0.87
CA CYS A 110 14.32 -1.82 -1.60
C CYS A 110 14.95 -2.36 -2.89
N SER A 111 16.09 -1.80 -3.29
CA SER A 111 16.93 -2.27 -4.39
C SER A 111 18.06 -3.18 -3.92
N GLY A 112 18.50 -4.10 -4.78
CA GLY A 112 19.63 -4.99 -4.50
C GLY A 112 19.23 -6.30 -3.79
N PRO A 113 20.08 -6.86 -2.92
CA PRO A 113 19.79 -8.10 -2.19
C PRO A 113 18.57 -7.93 -1.29
N ARG A 114 17.56 -8.80 -1.48
CA ARG A 114 16.30 -8.76 -0.74
C ARG A 114 16.39 -9.65 0.50
N THR A 115 17.21 -9.26 1.46
CA THR A 115 17.33 -9.96 2.73
C THR A 115 16.30 -9.41 3.71
N PRO A 116 15.47 -10.26 4.34
CA PRO A 116 14.57 -9.80 5.40
C PRO A 116 15.36 -9.16 6.55
N GLU A 117 14.90 -8.00 7.00
CA GLU A 117 15.37 -7.36 8.23
C GLU A 117 14.42 -7.68 9.38
N VAL A 118 14.97 -7.99 10.56
CA VAL A 118 14.19 -8.38 11.75
C VAL A 118 14.44 -7.38 12.86
N PHE A 119 13.37 -6.87 13.46
CA PHE A 119 13.38 -5.98 14.60
C PHE A 119 12.72 -6.66 15.79
N SER A 120 13.36 -6.62 16.96
CA SER A 120 12.70 -6.99 18.22
C SER A 120 12.16 -5.71 18.87
N VAL A 121 10.86 -5.71 19.19
CA VAL A 121 10.15 -4.56 19.75
C VAL A 121 9.40 -5.02 20.99
N ALA A 122 9.65 -4.34 22.11
CA ALA A 122 8.84 -4.52 23.32
C ALA A 122 7.63 -3.60 23.25
N VAL A 123 6.43 -4.17 23.30
CA VAL A 123 5.16 -3.44 23.23
C VAL A 123 4.36 -3.66 24.50
N GLY A 124 3.78 -2.56 25.00
CA GLY A 124 2.87 -2.60 26.14
C GLY A 124 1.53 -3.21 25.74
N THR A 125 0.81 -2.55 24.84
CA THR A 125 -0.48 -3.03 24.31
C THR A 125 -0.70 -2.70 22.84
N ARG A 126 0.16 -1.86 22.24
CA ARG A 126 0.03 -1.43 20.86
C ARG A 126 1.37 -1.39 20.16
N LEU A 127 1.37 -1.80 18.90
CA LEU A 127 2.47 -1.60 17.96
C LEU A 127 2.03 -0.57 16.93
N PHE A 128 2.84 0.47 16.73
CA PHE A 128 2.64 1.44 15.67
C PHE A 128 3.60 1.11 14.53
N LEU A 129 3.09 0.67 13.39
CA LEU A 129 3.91 0.45 12.20
C LEU A 129 3.63 1.58 11.21
N ARG A 130 4.65 2.40 10.97
CA ARG A 130 4.62 3.45 9.95
C ARG A 130 5.68 3.18 8.90
N VAL A 131 5.28 3.15 7.63
CA VAL A 131 6.13 2.92 6.47
C VAL A 131 5.95 4.09 5.52
N VAL A 132 7.05 4.75 5.17
CA VAL A 132 7.06 5.85 4.21
C VAL A 132 7.97 5.46 3.05
N ALA A 133 7.43 5.45 1.83
CA ALA A 133 8.22 5.28 0.62
C ALA A 133 8.97 6.57 0.31
N ASP A 134 10.23 6.43 -0.11
CA ASP A 134 11.02 7.57 -0.59
C ASP A 134 10.50 8.06 -1.97
N GLU A 135 11.16 9.04 -2.57
CA GLU A 135 10.78 9.63 -3.86
C GLU A 135 10.83 8.63 -5.05
N SER A 136 11.40 7.44 -4.86
CA SER A 136 11.56 6.41 -5.89
C SER A 136 10.60 5.24 -5.68
N GLY A 137 9.56 5.14 -6.52
CA GLY A 137 8.57 4.06 -6.56
C GLY A 137 8.13 3.72 -7.99
N PRO A 138 7.18 2.78 -8.17
CA PRO A 138 6.46 2.01 -7.14
C PRO A 138 7.33 0.89 -6.53
N LEU A 139 6.99 0.47 -5.31
CA LEU A 139 7.69 -0.58 -4.56
C LEU A 139 6.69 -1.49 -3.82
N VAL A 140 7.16 -2.69 -3.47
CA VAL A 140 6.44 -3.64 -2.62
C VAL A 140 7.12 -3.75 -1.27
N PHE A 141 6.34 -3.57 -0.22
CA PHE A 141 6.77 -3.77 1.16
C PHE A 141 5.96 -4.91 1.78
N ARG A 142 6.63 -5.85 2.43
CA ARG A 142 5.97 -6.91 3.17
C ARG A 142 6.51 -6.97 4.58
N TYR A 143 5.62 -7.19 5.53
CA TYR A 143 5.98 -7.41 6.91
C TYR A 143 5.26 -8.61 7.52
N THR A 144 5.89 -9.20 8.52
CA THR A 144 5.29 -10.20 9.41
C THR A 144 5.53 -9.78 10.84
N LEU A 145 4.58 -10.10 11.70
CA LEU A 145 4.59 -9.85 13.12
C LEU A 145 4.43 -11.19 13.83
N GLN A 146 5.39 -11.53 14.68
CA GLN A 146 5.38 -12.75 15.48
C GLN A 146 5.74 -12.41 16.92
N ARG A 147 5.18 -13.14 17.89
CA ARG A 147 5.62 -13.03 19.28
C ARG A 147 7.06 -13.54 19.43
N ASP A 148 7.91 -12.78 20.12
CA ASP A 148 9.26 -13.24 20.43
C ASP A 148 9.16 -14.37 21.46
N PRO A 149 9.72 -15.57 21.19
CA PRO A 149 9.68 -16.69 22.12
C PRO A 149 10.61 -16.53 23.34
N ASN A 150 11.48 -15.52 23.37
CA ASN A 150 12.47 -15.30 24.43
C ASN A 150 11.97 -14.49 25.62
#